data_AF-A0A9D9T7P0-F1
#
_entry.id   AF-A0A9D9T7P0-F1
#
_cell.length_a   1.000
_cell.length_b   1.000
_cell.length_c   1.000
_cell.angle_alpha   90.00
_cell.angle_beta   90.00
_cell.angle_gamma   90.00
#
_symmetry.space_group_name_H-M   'P 1'
#
loop_
_entity.id
_entity.type
_entity.pdbx_description
1 polymer ?
#
loop_
_entity_poly.entity_id
_entity_poly.type
_entity_poly.pdbx_seq_one_letter_code
_entity_poly.pdbx_strand_id
1 'polypeptide(L)'
;MKLETEALLADALADALLACGAISASVEDAHAGTDLETPQFGEPDGTANTPPTPLWDRSRVIALFEPAEDLRVRIAKVAGLSNPSSILLTEVAEQDWVRLTQSQFDPICINEQLWIVPSWHVAPNAKA
;
A
#
# COMPACT_ATOMS: atom_id res chain seq x y z
N MET A 1 8.08 2.49 6.98
CA MET A 1 7.63 3.29 8.16
C MET A 1 6.13 3.14 8.30
N LYS A 2 5.59 3.15 9.53
CA LYS A 2 4.15 3.24 9.82
C LYS A 2 3.91 4.33 10.88
N LEU A 3 2.88 5.13 10.67
CA LEU A 3 2.43 6.17 11.60
C LEU A 3 0.90 6.27 11.57
N GLU A 4 0.26 6.33 12.73
CA GLU A 4 -1.19 6.50 12.85
C GLU A 4 -1.55 7.98 12.98
N THR A 5 -2.66 8.36 12.36
CA THR A 5 -3.14 9.74 12.29
C THR A 5 -4.67 9.78 12.15
N GLU A 6 -5.23 10.99 12.15
CA GLU A 6 -6.65 11.23 11.91
C GLU A 6 -6.92 11.38 10.42
N ALA A 7 -8.12 11.02 9.98
CA ALA A 7 -8.56 11.06 8.58
C ALA A 7 -8.16 12.35 7.85
N LEU A 8 -8.41 13.52 8.47
CA LEU A 8 -8.16 14.84 7.88
C LEU A 8 -6.68 15.13 7.59
N LEU A 9 -5.78 14.45 8.30
CA LEU A 9 -4.34 14.66 8.21
C LEU A 9 -3.64 13.59 7.36
N ALA A 10 -4.32 12.50 7.02
CA ALA A 10 -3.71 11.33 6.41
C ALA A 10 -3.11 11.62 5.02
N ASP A 11 -3.87 12.23 4.12
CA ASP A 11 -3.38 12.60 2.78
C ASP A 11 -2.25 13.62 2.86
N ALA A 12 -2.43 14.68 3.64
CA ALA A 12 -1.41 15.72 3.80
C ALA A 12 -0.10 15.16 4.36
N LEU A 13 -0.18 14.19 5.28
CA LEU A 13 0.98 13.49 5.80
C LEU A 13 1.61 12.59 4.73
N ALA A 14 0.82 11.84 3.95
CA ALA A 14 1.33 11.00 2.86
C ALA A 14 2.09 11.84 1.82
N ASP A 15 1.50 12.95 1.37
CA ASP A 15 2.12 13.90 0.45
C ASP A 15 3.42 14.48 1.02
N ALA A 16 3.42 14.87 2.28
CA ALA A 16 4.60 15.44 2.92
C ALA A 16 5.73 14.40 3.07
N LEU A 17 5.40 13.12 3.28
CA LEU A 17 6.37 12.03 3.32
C LEU A 17 6.97 11.76 1.93
N LEU A 18 6.14 11.77 0.87
CA LEU A 18 6.61 11.69 -0.52
C LEU A 18 7.56 12.85 -0.84
N ALA A 19 7.19 14.09 -0.49
CA ALA A 19 8.05 15.26 -0.66
C ALA A 19 9.36 15.18 0.15
N CYS A 20 9.40 14.38 1.22
CA CYS A 20 10.59 14.12 2.04
C CYS A 20 11.42 12.91 1.56
N GLY A 21 11.11 12.36 0.38
CA GLY A 21 11.88 11.29 -0.24
C GLY A 21 11.35 9.88 0.05
N ALA A 22 10.07 9.73 0.40
CA ALA A 22 9.45 8.42 0.36
C ALA A 22 9.36 7.94 -1.10
N ILE A 23 9.69 6.68 -1.34
CA ILE A 23 9.53 5.99 -2.62
C ILE A 23 8.04 5.78 -2.92
N SER A 24 7.28 5.47 -1.87
CA SER A 24 5.83 5.31 -1.92
C SER A 24 5.19 5.67 -0.58
N ALA A 25 3.92 6.01 -0.62
CA ALA A 25 3.07 6.20 0.55
C ALA A 25 1.69 5.57 0.29
N SER A 26 1.10 4.96 1.31
CA SER A 26 -0.27 4.45 1.31
C SER A 26 -0.99 4.84 2.60
N VAL A 27 -2.32 4.91 2.53
CA VAL A 27 -3.19 5.11 3.68
C VAL A 27 -4.11 3.91 3.80
N GLU A 28 -4.19 3.35 5.01
CA GLU A 28 -4.99 2.17 5.33
C GLU A 28 -5.82 2.43 6.61
N ASP A 29 -6.87 1.63 6.82
CA ASP A 29 -7.56 1.60 8.12
C ASP A 29 -6.60 1.13 9.21
N ALA A 30 -6.44 1.92 10.29
CA ALA A 30 -5.64 1.50 11.43
C ALA A 30 -6.23 0.27 12.15
N HIS A 31 -7.55 0.05 11.99
CA HIS A 31 -8.33 -1.04 12.56
C HIS A 31 -8.51 -2.24 11.61
N ALA A 32 -7.85 -2.27 10.44
CA ALA A 32 -7.94 -3.37 9.49
C ALA A 32 -7.73 -4.75 10.16
N GLY A 33 -8.64 -5.69 9.90
CA GLY A 33 -8.65 -7.04 10.48
C GLY A 33 -9.24 -7.13 11.89
N THR A 34 -9.89 -6.07 12.40
CA THR A 34 -10.55 -6.06 13.71
C THR A 34 -12.05 -5.79 13.58
N ASP A 35 -12.81 -5.99 14.65
CA ASP A 35 -14.26 -5.68 14.69
C ASP A 35 -14.57 -4.19 14.50
N LEU A 36 -13.55 -3.31 14.60
CA LEU A 36 -13.67 -1.86 14.40
C LEU A 36 -13.30 -1.42 12.97
N GLU A 37 -12.91 -2.35 12.10
CA GLU A 37 -12.64 -2.06 10.70
C GLU A 37 -13.91 -1.51 10.03
N THR A 38 -13.73 -0.43 9.26
CA THR A 38 -14.83 0.18 8.51
C THR A 38 -14.55 0.09 7.01
N PRO A 39 -15.53 -0.35 6.20
CA PRO A 39 -15.31 -0.43 4.76
C PRO A 39 -15.33 0.96 4.13
N GLN A 40 -14.42 1.20 3.16
CA GLN A 40 -14.42 2.40 2.33
C GLN A 40 -15.11 2.11 1.00
N PHE A 41 -16.09 2.94 0.63
CA PHE A 41 -16.82 2.83 -0.63
C PHE A 41 -16.76 4.13 -1.44
N GLY A 42 -16.91 4.02 -2.76
CA GLY A 42 -16.92 5.17 -3.67
C GLY A 42 -15.54 5.51 -4.25
N GLU A 43 -15.52 6.53 -5.09
CA GLU A 43 -14.29 7.06 -5.69
C GLU A 43 -13.56 8.00 -4.71
N PRO A 44 -12.21 8.01 -4.69
CA PRO A 44 -11.43 8.81 -3.73
C PRO A 44 -11.66 10.32 -3.85
N ASP A 45 -11.83 10.82 -5.08
CA ASP A 45 -12.13 12.21 -5.40
C ASP A 45 -13.63 12.51 -5.46
N GLY A 46 -14.46 11.51 -5.12
CA GLY A 46 -15.90 11.56 -5.28
C GLY A 46 -16.32 11.52 -6.75
N THR A 47 -17.56 11.88 -7.02
CA THR A 47 -18.07 12.06 -8.39
C THR A 47 -18.67 13.45 -8.52
N ALA A 48 -19.04 13.86 -9.74
CA ALA A 48 -19.68 15.15 -9.98
C ALA A 48 -20.90 15.44 -9.06
N ASN A 49 -21.57 14.40 -8.56
CA ASN A 49 -22.76 14.51 -7.71
C ASN A 49 -22.57 13.92 -6.30
N THR A 50 -21.37 13.47 -5.93
CA THR A 50 -21.11 12.84 -4.63
C THR A 50 -19.78 13.35 -4.10
N PRO A 51 -19.75 14.01 -2.93
CA PRO A 51 -18.49 14.46 -2.36
C PRO A 51 -17.57 13.25 -2.07
N PRO A 52 -16.25 13.47 -2.05
CA PRO A 52 -15.30 12.42 -1.67
C PRO A 52 -15.65 11.91 -0.27
N THR A 53 -15.58 10.59 -0.10
CA THR A 53 -15.76 9.99 1.21
C THR A 53 -14.48 10.20 2.00
N PRO A 54 -14.55 10.71 3.25
CA PRO A 54 -13.35 10.90 4.05
C PRO A 54 -12.64 9.57 4.27
N LEU A 55 -11.33 9.63 4.49
CA LEU A 55 -10.55 8.47 4.92
C LEU A 55 -11.00 7.99 6.32
N TRP A 56 -10.51 6.82 6.73
CA TRP A 56 -10.80 6.22 8.02
C TRP A 56 -10.47 7.15 9.19
N ASP A 57 -11.40 7.27 10.16
CA ASP A 57 -11.27 8.11 11.35
C ASP A 57 -9.90 7.95 12.02
N ARG A 58 -9.45 6.70 12.15
CA ARG A 58 -8.07 6.35 12.47
C ARG A 58 -7.42 5.71 11.26
N SER A 59 -6.54 6.47 10.64
CA SER A 59 -5.79 6.06 9.47
C SER A 59 -4.36 5.70 9.84
N ARG A 60 -3.79 4.71 9.16
CA ARG A 60 -2.38 4.37 9.21
C ARG A 60 -1.73 4.78 7.90
N VAL A 61 -0.78 5.71 7.97
CA VAL A 61 0.07 6.07 6.84
C VAL A 61 1.29 5.17 6.86
N ILE A 62 1.52 4.48 5.75
CA ILE A 62 2.68 3.62 5.53
C ILE A 62 3.51 4.24 4.42
N ALA A 63 4.79 4.42 4.67
CA ALA A 63 5.70 4.99 3.68
C ALA A 63 6.98 4.16 3.57
N LEU A 64 7.42 3.91 2.33
CA LEU A 64 8.66 3.22 2.02
C LEU A 64 9.75 4.26 1.72
N PHE A 65 10.95 4.02 2.25
CA PHE A 65 12.10 4.89 2.07
C PHE A 65 13.33 4.05 1.81
N GLU A 66 14.29 4.63 1.10
CA GLU A 66 15.66 4.12 1.12
C GLU A 66 16.23 4.18 2.55
N PRO A 67 17.07 3.20 2.95
CA PRO A 67 17.74 3.22 4.24
C PRO A 67 18.56 4.50 4.44
N ALA A 68 18.34 5.19 5.57
CA ALA A 68 19.09 6.38 5.96
C ALA A 68 19.12 6.53 7.49
N GLU A 69 20.25 6.98 8.04
CA GLU A 69 20.45 7.10 9.50
C GLU A 69 19.52 8.13 10.15
N ASP A 70 19.21 9.21 9.45
CA ASP A 70 18.40 10.35 9.92
C ASP A 70 16.90 10.20 9.61
N LEU A 71 16.49 9.07 9.01
CA LEU A 71 15.12 8.87 8.52
C LEU A 71 14.07 9.15 9.58
N ARG A 72 14.27 8.64 10.80
CA ARG A 72 13.34 8.84 11.92
C ARG A 72 13.17 10.32 12.29
N VAL A 73 14.25 11.09 12.26
CA VAL A 73 14.25 12.53 12.61
C VAL A 73 13.56 13.33 11.51
N ARG A 74 13.86 13.05 10.24
CA ARG A 74 13.20 13.71 9.10
C ARG A 74 11.69 13.48 9.12
N ILE A 75 11.28 12.23 9.30
CA ILE A 75 9.86 11.86 9.37
C ILE A 75 9.16 12.56 10.53
N ALA A 76 9.77 12.56 11.73
CA ALA A 76 9.18 13.24 12.88
C ALA A 76 8.98 14.74 12.64
N LYS A 77 9.96 15.39 11.99
CA LYS A 77 9.86 16.81 11.62
C LYS A 77 8.72 17.07 10.64
N VAL A 78 8.59 16.24 9.61
CA VAL A 78 7.52 16.37 8.60
C VAL A 78 6.15 16.11 9.20
N ALA A 79 6.03 15.11 10.06
CA ALA A 79 4.79 14.76 10.74
C ALA A 79 4.44 15.69 11.91
N GLY A 80 5.26 16.72 12.19
CA GLY A 80 5.04 17.63 13.33
C GLY A 80 5.09 16.94 14.70
N LEU A 81 5.77 15.79 14.80
CA LEU A 81 5.81 14.97 16.00
C LEU A 81 6.89 15.46 16.96
N SER A 82 6.48 15.81 18.18
CA SER A 82 7.41 16.13 19.28
C SER A 82 8.18 14.91 19.77
N ASN A 83 7.66 13.69 19.56
CA ASN A 83 8.29 12.45 19.96
C ASN A 83 8.49 11.49 18.75
N PRO A 84 9.73 11.29 18.27
CA PRO A 84 10.03 10.41 17.14
C PRO A 84 9.84 8.90 17.43
N SER A 85 9.56 8.53 18.68
CA SER A 85 9.41 7.14 19.12
C SER A 85 8.06 6.52 18.70
N SER A 86 7.05 7.34 18.36
CA SER A 86 5.77 6.86 17.84
C SER A 86 5.86 6.30 16.41
N ILE A 87 6.97 6.56 15.71
CA ILE A 87 7.19 6.09 14.35
C ILE A 87 7.68 4.65 14.38
N LEU A 88 6.93 3.73 13.77
CA LEU A 88 7.41 2.37 13.59
C LEU A 88 8.23 2.28 12.31
N LEU A 89 9.51 1.92 12.43
CA LEU A 89 10.38 1.62 11.30
C LEU A 89 10.57 0.10 11.22
N THR A 90 10.40 -0.43 10.02
CA THR A 90 10.58 -1.84 9.71
C THR A 90 11.36 -1.92 8.42
N GLU A 91 12.43 -2.70 8.43
CA GLU A 91 13.20 -3.00 7.24
C GLU A 91 12.43 -3.97 6.36
N VAL A 92 12.39 -3.68 5.06
CA VAL A 92 11.78 -4.55 4.05
C VAL A 92 12.94 -5.06 3.21
N ALA A 93 13.12 -6.38 3.20
CA ALA A 93 14.17 -7.00 2.40
C ALA A 93 13.86 -6.81 0.90
N GLU A 94 14.91 -6.55 0.12
CA GLU A 94 14.81 -6.51 -1.34
C GLU A 94 14.36 -7.88 -1.86
N GLN A 95 13.36 -7.88 -2.73
CA GLN A 95 12.79 -9.09 -3.31
C GLN A 95 12.52 -8.89 -4.79
N ASP A 96 12.76 -9.93 -5.60
CA ASP A 96 12.33 -9.97 -6.99
C ASP A 96 10.82 -10.21 -7.04
N TRP A 97 10.06 -9.13 -6.86
CA TRP A 97 8.60 -9.15 -6.86
C TRP A 97 8.02 -9.64 -8.19
N VAL A 98 8.72 -9.45 -9.31
CA VAL A 98 8.30 -9.96 -10.61
C VAL A 98 8.32 -11.48 -10.57
N ARG A 99 9.46 -12.08 -10.22
CA ARG A 99 9.61 -13.52 -10.18
C ARG A 99 8.70 -14.18 -9.14
N LEU A 100 8.59 -13.58 -7.94
CA LEU A 100 7.72 -14.09 -6.88
C LEU A 100 6.24 -14.07 -7.29
N THR A 101 5.78 -12.97 -7.89
CA THR A 101 4.40 -12.87 -8.36
C THR A 101 4.14 -13.82 -9.53
N GLN A 102 5.06 -13.89 -10.50
CA GLN A 102 4.95 -14.81 -11.64
C GLN A 102 4.84 -16.28 -11.19
N SER A 103 5.59 -16.68 -10.17
CA SER A 103 5.59 -18.06 -9.65
C SER A 103 4.29 -18.49 -8.97
N GLN A 104 3.41 -17.54 -8.63
CA GLN A 104 2.12 -17.82 -7.99
C GLN A 104 1.00 -18.12 -9.00
N PHE A 105 1.24 -17.96 -10.31
CA PHE A 105 0.24 -18.15 -11.35
C PHE A 105 0.62 -19.28 -12.31
N ASP A 106 0.13 -20.48 -12.01
CA ASP A 106 0.23 -21.62 -12.93
C ASP A 106 -0.77 -21.53 -14.10
N PRO A 107 -0.50 -22.20 -15.23
CA PRO A 107 -1.47 -22.34 -16.32
C PRO A 107 -2.78 -22.95 -15.84
N ILE A 108 -3.90 -22.30 -16.16
CA ILE A 108 -5.24 -22.72 -15.75
C ILE A 108 -5.92 -23.43 -16.92
N CYS A 109 -6.28 -24.70 -16.72
CA CYS A 109 -7.12 -25.45 -17.65
C CYS A 109 -8.60 -25.13 -17.40
N ILE A 110 -9.28 -24.56 -18.40
CA ILE A 110 -10.73 -24.35 -18.33
C ILE A 110 -11.46 -25.59 -18.84
N ASN A 111 -11.00 -26.15 -19.96
CA ASN A 111 -11.45 -27.44 -20.51
C ASN A 111 -10.39 -28.01 -21.50
N GLU A 112 -10.72 -29.11 -22.18
CA GLU A 112 -9.81 -29.80 -23.11
C GLU A 112 -9.27 -28.91 -24.27
N GLN A 113 -9.98 -27.83 -24.62
CA GLN A 113 -9.69 -26.93 -25.74
C GLN A 113 -9.31 -25.50 -25.31
N LEU A 114 -9.38 -25.18 -24.02
CA LEU A 114 -9.16 -23.82 -23.53
C LEU A 114 -8.28 -23.78 -22.30
N TRP A 115 -7.17 -23.06 -22.45
CA TRP A 115 -6.20 -22.78 -21.40
C TRP A 115 -5.97 -21.28 -21.27
N ILE A 116 -5.86 -20.81 -20.03
CA ILE A 116 -5.34 -19.48 -19.71
C ILE A 116 -3.90 -19.69 -19.25
N VAL A 117 -2.94 -19.33 -20.10
CA VAL A 117 -1.52 -19.53 -19.84
C VAL A 117 -0.85 -18.17 -19.69
N PRO A 118 -0.26 -17.86 -18.52
CA PRO A 118 0.54 -16.65 -18.39
C PRO A 118 1.70 -16.66 -19.38
N SER A 119 2.08 -15.50 -19.91
CA SER A 119 3.08 -15.40 -20.99
C SER A 119 4.48 -15.89 -20.59
N TRP A 120 4.74 -16.05 -19.30
CA TRP A 120 5.98 -16.60 -18.73
C TRP A 120 5.94 -18.13 -18.50
N HIS A 121 4.86 -18.82 -18.88
CA HIS A 121 4.74 -20.28 -18.84
C HIS A 121 4.64 -20.90 -20.24
N VAL A 122 5.03 -22.17 -20.35
CA VAL A 122 4.79 -23.00 -21.54
C VAL A 122 3.38 -23.60 -21.43
N ALA A 123 2.59 -23.49 -22.51
CA ALA A 123 1.27 -24.10 -22.59
C ALA A 123 1.35 -25.62 -22.46
N PRO A 124 0.66 -26.24 -21.48
CA PRO A 124 0.73 -27.70 -21.27
C PRO A 124 0.20 -28.51 -22.45
N ASN A 125 -0.75 -27.96 -23.19
CA ASN A 125 -1.23 -28.50 -24.46
C ASN A 125 -1.32 -27.40 -25.52
N ALA A 126 -0.26 -27.22 -26.30
CA ALA A 126 -0.21 -26.21 -27.37
C ALA A 126 -1.15 -26.50 -28.57
N LYS A 127 -1.88 -27.62 -28.55
CA LYS A 127 -2.81 -28.05 -29.61
C LYS A 127 -4.29 -28.04 -29.17
N ALA A 128 -4.57 -27.60 -27.94
CA ALA A 128 -5.93 -27.38 -27.44
C ALA A 128 -6.64 -26.30 -28.27
#